data_AF-A0A444L6T6-F1
#
_entry.id   AF-A0A444L6T6-F1
#
_cell.length_a   1.000
_cell.length_b   1.000
_cell.length_c   1.000
_cell.angle_alpha   90.00
_cell.angle_beta   90.00
_cell.angle_gamma   90.00
#
_symmetry.space_group_name_H-M   'P 1'
#
loop_
_entity.id
_entity.type
_entity.pdbx_description
1 polymer ?
#
loop_
_entity_poly.entity_id
_entity_poly.type
_entity_poly.pdbx_seq_one_letter_code
_entity_poly.pdbx_strand_id
1 'polypeptide(L)'
;MKSKMGVILGVSLAAVLMLGVTYGLWFQALYIYGTVYTGTLDARWSIHCAFDTEPEVKDYSNITITQDIIDPYLLHVTVENAYPCITYYAVIDLTNTGTIPWIVYEASLVPDQDFPGTVEFVPIDEIGDLLAYIGHPSVDLGDGLMPIENGTQVHPGDSAWGVLAIHLTNEAQEDWTYTFSFKVVVEQWNEWPTQPPAGYDSNEEWLADLAE
;
A
#
# COMPACT_ATOMS: atom_id res chain seq x y z
N MET A 1 -90.40 -4.81 -35.14
CA MET A 1 -89.25 -5.70 -34.81
C MET A 1 -87.98 -5.35 -35.60
N LYS A 2 -88.05 -4.96 -36.88
CA LYS A 2 -86.87 -4.62 -37.70
C LYS A 2 -86.04 -3.40 -37.23
N SER A 3 -86.67 -2.37 -36.66
CA SER A 3 -85.95 -1.17 -36.17
C SER A 3 -85.19 -1.39 -34.85
N LYS A 4 -85.73 -2.21 -33.93
CA LYS A 4 -85.09 -2.50 -32.63
C LYS A 4 -83.84 -3.38 -32.78
N MET A 5 -83.82 -4.26 -33.79
CA MET A 5 -82.70 -5.16 -34.05
C MET A 5 -81.48 -4.43 -34.64
N GLY A 6 -81.71 -3.43 -35.50
CA GLY A 6 -80.63 -2.57 -36.03
C GLY A 6 -80.00 -1.66 -34.98
N VAL A 7 -80.79 -1.17 -34.01
CA VAL A 7 -80.28 -0.36 -32.90
C VAL A 7 -79.42 -1.19 -31.94
N ILE A 8 -79.85 -2.41 -31.60
CA ILE A 8 -79.05 -3.31 -30.76
C ILE A 8 -77.73 -3.65 -31.45
N LEU A 9 -77.75 -4.00 -32.74
CA LEU A 9 -76.53 -4.26 -33.51
C LEU A 9 -75.61 -3.04 -33.58
N GLY A 10 -76.15 -1.85 -33.81
CA GLY A 10 -75.37 -0.60 -33.86
C GLY A 10 -74.71 -0.26 -32.51
N VAL A 11 -75.45 -0.40 -31.41
CA VAL A 11 -74.93 -0.17 -30.05
C VAL A 11 -73.90 -1.22 -29.66
N SER A 12 -74.12 -2.50 -30.00
CA SER A 12 -73.15 -3.57 -29.77
C SER A 12 -71.86 -3.34 -30.55
N LEU A 13 -71.94 -2.90 -31.82
CA LEU A 13 -70.76 -2.62 -32.64
C LEU A 13 -69.98 -1.42 -32.09
N ALA A 14 -70.68 -0.36 -31.68
CA ALA A 14 -70.06 0.81 -31.05
C ALA A 14 -69.40 0.46 -29.71
N ALA A 15 -70.02 -0.40 -28.90
CA ALA A 15 -69.45 -0.89 -27.65
C ALA A 15 -68.19 -1.74 -27.88
N VAL A 16 -68.19 -2.62 -28.88
CA VAL A 16 -67.00 -3.42 -29.24
C VAL A 16 -65.88 -2.55 -29.80
N LEU A 17 -66.20 -1.53 -30.60
CA LEU A 17 -65.21 -0.57 -31.11
C LEU A 17 -64.60 0.28 -29.97
N MET A 18 -65.40 0.71 -28.99
CA MET A 18 -64.90 1.45 -27.82
C MET A 18 -64.07 0.56 -26.86
N LEU A 19 -64.40 -0.72 -26.74
CA LEU A 19 -63.62 -1.70 -25.97
C LEU A 19 -62.37 -2.19 -26.73
N GLY A 20 -62.32 -2.06 -28.06
CA GLY A 20 -61.21 -2.50 -28.90
C GLY A 20 -59.99 -1.56 -28.95
N VAL A 21 -60.09 -0.34 -28.38
CA VAL A 21 -58.98 0.64 -28.38
C VAL A 21 -58.16 0.59 -27.08
N THR A 22 -58.60 -0.13 -26.05
CA THR A 22 -58.01 0.01 -24.70
C THR A 22 -56.89 -0.98 -24.34
N TYR A 23 -56.56 -2.00 -25.13
CA TYR A 23 -55.54 -2.97 -24.71
C TYR A 23 -54.63 -3.44 -25.85
N GLY A 24 -53.56 -2.67 -26.08
CA GLY A 24 -52.46 -3.05 -26.95
C GLY A 24 -51.14 -2.38 -26.58
N LEU A 25 -50.94 -1.96 -25.33
CA LEU A 25 -49.63 -1.48 -24.88
C LEU A 25 -48.81 -2.68 -24.41
N TRP A 26 -47.83 -3.07 -25.23
CA TRP A 26 -46.89 -4.14 -24.92
C TRP A 26 -45.67 -3.53 -24.24
N PHE A 27 -45.42 -3.95 -23.00
CA PHE A 27 -44.19 -3.63 -22.28
C PHE A 27 -43.37 -4.90 -22.15
N GLN A 28 -42.06 -4.77 -22.39
CA GLN A 28 -41.09 -5.83 -22.15
C GLN A 28 -40.03 -5.29 -21.22
N ALA A 29 -39.88 -5.90 -20.06
CA ALA A 29 -38.72 -5.65 -19.21
C ALA A 29 -37.52 -6.39 -19.79
N LEU A 30 -36.42 -5.67 -20.00
CA LEU A 30 -35.14 -6.23 -20.39
C LEU A 30 -34.21 -6.14 -19.18
N TYR A 31 -33.54 -7.23 -18.86
CA TYR A 31 -32.63 -7.32 -17.73
C TYR A 31 -31.21 -7.47 -18.25
N ILE A 32 -30.31 -6.66 -17.71
CA ILE A 32 -28.86 -6.85 -17.88
C ILE A 32 -28.35 -7.44 -16.58
N TYR A 33 -27.83 -8.65 -16.68
CA TYR A 33 -27.14 -9.32 -15.57
C TYR A 33 -25.65 -9.17 -15.80
N GLY A 34 -24.98 -8.55 -14.83
CA GLY A 34 -23.53 -8.43 -14.81
C GLY A 34 -22.98 -9.10 -13.56
N THR A 35 -21.77 -9.63 -13.67
CA THR A 35 -20.94 -10.04 -12.54
C THR A 35 -19.66 -9.23 -12.59
N VAL A 36 -19.27 -8.66 -11.47
CA VAL A 36 -18.03 -7.89 -11.33
C VAL A 36 -17.13 -8.63 -10.35
N TYR A 37 -15.88 -8.85 -10.75
CA TYR A 37 -14.83 -9.40 -9.91
C TYR A 37 -13.89 -8.27 -9.52
N THR A 38 -13.51 -8.19 -8.24
CA THR A 38 -12.51 -7.25 -7.73
C THR A 38 -11.15 -7.93 -7.68
N GLY A 39 -10.09 -7.13 -7.75
CA GLY A 39 -8.72 -7.62 -7.53
C GLY A 39 -8.31 -7.59 -6.06
N THR A 40 -7.01 -7.77 -5.83
CA THR A 40 -6.33 -7.87 -4.54
C THR A 40 -5.25 -6.81 -4.45
N LEU A 41 -5.15 -6.16 -3.29
CA LEU A 41 -4.06 -5.25 -2.93
C LEU A 41 -3.07 -6.06 -2.09
N ASP A 42 -1.82 -6.19 -2.55
CA ASP A 42 -0.76 -6.93 -1.87
C ASP A 42 0.61 -6.30 -2.19
N ALA A 43 1.45 -6.17 -1.19
CA ALA A 43 2.80 -5.60 -1.30
C ALA A 43 3.79 -6.45 -0.50
N ARG A 44 4.97 -6.72 -1.07
CA ARG A 44 5.97 -7.62 -0.47
C ARG A 44 7.34 -6.97 -0.44
N TRP A 45 8.03 -7.18 0.67
CA TRP A 45 9.41 -6.77 0.82
C TRP A 45 10.37 -7.71 0.10
N SER A 46 11.42 -7.14 -0.49
CA SER A 46 12.65 -7.85 -0.80
C SER A 46 13.85 -7.07 -0.25
N ILE A 47 14.86 -7.81 0.20
CA ILE A 47 16.10 -7.27 0.78
C ILE A 47 17.23 -7.50 -0.22
N HIS A 48 18.07 -6.48 -0.44
CA HIS A 48 19.23 -6.59 -1.33
C HIS A 48 20.54 -6.61 -0.56
N CYS A 49 20.78 -5.56 0.24
CA CYS A 49 21.98 -5.45 1.06
C CYS A 49 21.77 -4.48 2.22
N ALA A 50 22.63 -4.58 3.23
CA ALA A 50 22.71 -3.64 4.33
C ALA A 50 24.20 -3.35 4.64
N PHE A 51 24.49 -2.14 5.09
CA PHE A 51 25.84 -1.65 5.36
C PHE A 51 25.77 -0.42 6.28
N ASP A 52 26.91 0.07 6.73
CA ASP A 52 27.01 1.26 7.61
C ASP A 52 28.02 2.28 7.10
N THR A 53 28.19 3.34 7.88
CA THR A 53 29.15 4.43 7.60
C THR A 53 30.57 4.17 8.12
N GLU A 54 30.84 3.00 8.71
CA GLU A 54 32.19 2.72 9.19
C GLU A 54 33.16 2.51 8.01
N PRO A 55 34.42 2.97 8.12
CA PRO A 55 35.41 2.65 7.10
C PRO A 55 35.81 1.17 7.20
N GLU A 56 36.01 0.48 6.08
CA GLU A 56 36.29 -0.98 6.02
C GLU A 56 37.35 -1.53 7.01
N VAL A 57 38.29 -0.69 7.45
CA VAL A 57 39.36 -1.06 8.39
C VAL A 57 38.95 -0.98 9.87
N LYS A 58 37.77 -0.43 10.16
CA LYS A 58 37.15 -0.29 11.47
C LYS A 58 35.72 -0.77 11.32
N ASP A 59 35.50 -2.04 11.58
CA ASP A 59 34.20 -2.68 11.45
C ASP A 59 33.89 -3.26 12.83
N TYR A 60 33.20 -2.46 13.65
CA TYR A 60 32.96 -2.77 15.05
C TYR A 60 31.49 -3.03 15.34
N SER A 61 30.60 -2.41 14.58
CA SER A 61 29.16 -2.61 14.63
C SER A 61 28.68 -3.32 13.37
N ASN A 62 27.45 -3.83 13.38
CA ASN A 62 26.91 -4.51 12.21
C ASN A 62 25.39 -4.33 12.14
N ILE A 63 24.86 -4.24 10.93
CA ILE A 63 23.42 -4.29 10.66
C ILE A 63 23.06 -5.59 9.93
N THR A 64 22.02 -6.25 10.41
CA THR A 64 21.39 -7.39 9.74
C THR A 64 19.91 -7.08 9.54
N ILE A 65 19.41 -7.38 8.34
CA ILE A 65 17.99 -7.29 8.03
C ILE A 65 17.52 -8.62 7.46
N THR A 66 16.39 -9.11 7.97
CA THR A 66 15.78 -10.37 7.55
C THR A 66 14.28 -10.23 7.45
N GLN A 67 13.67 -10.89 6.47
CA GLN A 67 12.21 -11.02 6.43
C GLN A 67 11.76 -12.04 7.48
N ASP A 68 10.64 -11.76 8.16
CA ASP A 68 10.06 -12.69 9.11
C ASP A 68 9.61 -13.99 8.40
N ILE A 69 9.80 -15.12 9.08
CA ILE A 69 9.56 -16.46 8.52
C ILE A 69 8.06 -16.77 8.47
N ILE A 70 7.27 -16.15 9.36
CA ILE A 70 5.83 -16.37 9.52
C ILE A 70 5.05 -15.24 8.85
N ASP A 71 5.44 -13.99 9.07
CA ASP A 71 4.81 -12.80 8.51
C ASP A 71 5.63 -12.16 7.37
N PRO A 72 5.33 -12.48 6.10
CA PRO A 72 6.01 -11.88 4.95
C PRO A 72 5.86 -10.35 4.81
N TYR A 73 5.04 -9.68 5.63
CA TYR A 73 4.91 -8.22 5.66
C TYR A 73 5.86 -7.55 6.68
N LEU A 74 6.56 -8.34 7.50
CA LEU A 74 7.46 -7.87 8.55
C LEU A 74 8.93 -8.05 8.16
N LEU A 75 9.72 -7.00 8.34
CA LEU A 75 11.18 -7.06 8.30
C LEU A 75 11.74 -6.86 9.71
N HIS A 76 12.63 -7.75 10.12
CA HIS A 76 13.42 -7.61 11.34
C HIS A 76 14.74 -6.92 11.00
N VAL A 77 15.01 -5.81 11.68
CA VAL A 77 16.29 -5.11 11.62
C VAL A 77 16.99 -5.29 12.96
N THR A 78 18.20 -5.82 12.94
CA THR A 78 19.04 -5.99 14.12
C THR A 78 20.34 -5.25 13.90
N VAL A 79 20.67 -4.36 14.83
CA VAL A 79 21.95 -3.67 14.86
C VAL A 79 22.72 -4.14 16.09
N GLU A 80 23.94 -4.64 15.89
CA GLU A 80 24.80 -5.16 16.95
C GLU A 80 25.97 -4.21 17.21
N ASN A 81 26.28 -4.00 18.49
CA ASN A 81 27.42 -3.19 18.96
C ASN A 81 27.46 -1.75 18.40
N ALA A 82 26.28 -1.13 18.24
CA ALA A 82 26.16 0.26 17.79
C ALA A 82 26.78 1.25 18.78
N TYR A 83 27.26 2.37 18.26
CA TYR A 83 27.81 3.46 19.05
C TYR A 83 27.27 4.82 18.58
N PRO A 84 27.39 5.89 19.40
CA PRO A 84 26.81 7.18 19.07
C PRO A 84 27.28 7.76 17.73
N CYS A 85 26.39 8.43 17.00
CA CYS A 85 26.64 9.11 15.72
C CYS A 85 26.93 8.19 14.52
N ILE A 86 26.61 6.90 14.61
CA ILE A 86 26.69 5.98 13.47
C ILE A 86 25.41 5.98 12.64
N THR A 87 25.53 5.71 11.34
CA THR A 87 24.38 5.50 10.44
C THR A 87 24.49 4.16 9.74
N TYR A 88 23.38 3.43 9.69
CA TYR A 88 23.21 2.20 8.95
C TYR A 88 22.25 2.41 7.80
N TYR A 89 22.41 1.61 6.75
CA TYR A 89 21.60 1.65 5.56
C TYR A 89 21.17 0.24 5.16
N ALA A 90 19.93 0.12 4.68
CA ALA A 90 19.41 -1.09 4.07
C ALA A 90 18.74 -0.78 2.74
N VAL A 91 19.14 -1.47 1.68
CA VAL A 91 18.51 -1.37 0.36
C VAL A 91 17.40 -2.41 0.27
N ILE A 92 16.17 -1.92 0.11
CA ILE A 92 14.96 -2.75 0.06
C ILE A 92 14.07 -2.33 -1.11
N ASP A 93 13.27 -3.28 -1.59
CA ASP A 93 12.15 -2.99 -2.49
C ASP A 93 10.81 -3.44 -1.90
N LEU A 94 9.76 -2.76 -2.34
CA LEU A 94 8.37 -3.06 -2.05
C LEU A 94 7.67 -3.38 -3.38
N THR A 95 7.50 -4.67 -3.65
CA THR A 95 6.93 -5.21 -4.89
C THR A 95 5.42 -5.35 -4.79
N ASN A 96 4.69 -4.91 -5.82
CA ASN A 96 3.25 -5.16 -5.93
C ASN A 96 2.97 -6.59 -6.42
N THR A 97 2.62 -7.47 -5.49
CA THR A 97 2.21 -8.86 -5.77
C THR A 97 0.70 -9.03 -5.92
N GLY A 98 -0.04 -7.92 -5.80
CA GLY A 98 -1.48 -7.87 -5.99
C GLY A 98 -1.89 -7.94 -7.46
N THR A 99 -3.17 -7.71 -7.71
CA THR A 99 -3.76 -7.68 -9.06
C THR A 99 -4.30 -6.30 -9.44
N ILE A 100 -4.22 -5.32 -8.55
CA ILE A 100 -4.53 -3.90 -8.80
C ILE A 100 -3.35 -2.99 -8.42
N PRO A 101 -3.24 -1.80 -9.02
CA PRO A 101 -2.24 -0.82 -8.60
C PRO A 101 -2.51 -0.31 -7.18
N TRP A 102 -1.43 0.00 -6.47
CA TRP A 102 -1.47 0.73 -5.20
C TRP A 102 -0.59 1.97 -5.28
N ILE A 103 -0.76 2.86 -4.31
CA ILE A 103 0.05 4.05 -4.10
C ILE A 103 0.62 4.04 -2.69
N VAL A 104 1.87 4.49 -2.50
CA VAL A 104 2.43 4.68 -1.17
C VAL A 104 1.68 5.84 -0.49
N TYR A 105 1.06 5.56 0.64
CA TYR A 105 0.33 6.56 1.44
C TYR A 105 1.23 7.16 2.52
N GLU A 106 2.02 6.34 3.20
CA GLU A 106 2.84 6.79 4.31
C GLU A 106 4.09 5.91 4.42
N ALA A 107 5.23 6.53 4.75
CA ALA A 107 6.42 5.85 5.23
C ALA A 107 6.95 6.67 6.41
N SER A 108 6.82 6.15 7.63
CA SER A 108 7.10 6.93 8.84
C SER A 108 7.58 6.07 10.00
N LEU A 109 8.41 6.68 10.85
CA LEU A 109 8.72 6.14 12.16
C LEU A 109 7.46 6.19 13.04
N VAL A 110 7.15 5.09 13.72
CA VAL A 110 6.06 5.04 14.70
C VAL A 110 6.42 5.98 15.86
N PRO A 111 5.51 6.86 16.31
CA PRO A 111 5.78 7.79 17.42
C PRO A 111 6.09 7.09 18.76
N ASP A 112 6.59 7.89 19.71
CA ASP A 112 6.78 7.53 21.13
C ASP A 112 7.68 6.30 21.38
N GLN A 113 8.63 6.05 20.47
CA GLN A 113 9.65 5.01 20.63
C GLN A 113 10.84 5.54 21.46
N ASP A 114 11.38 4.70 22.34
CA ASP A 114 12.65 4.94 23.03
C ASP A 114 13.81 4.64 22.07
N PHE A 115 13.96 5.46 21.02
CA PHE A 115 15.04 5.36 20.05
C PHE A 115 15.69 6.74 19.86
N PRO A 116 16.95 6.94 20.31
CA PRO A 116 17.61 8.25 20.25
C PRO A 116 18.22 8.47 18.87
N GLY A 117 17.37 8.59 17.85
CA GLY A 117 17.81 8.54 16.47
C GLY A 117 16.74 8.92 15.46
N THR A 118 17.09 8.77 14.18
CA THR A 118 16.16 8.87 13.06
C THR A 118 16.12 7.55 12.30
N VAL A 119 14.94 7.23 11.76
CA VAL A 119 14.75 6.16 10.80
C VAL A 119 13.93 6.74 9.66
N GLU A 120 14.49 6.77 8.45
CA GLU A 120 13.86 7.40 7.29
C GLU A 120 14.33 6.76 5.99
N PHE A 121 13.55 6.90 4.93
CA PHE A 121 14.04 6.59 3.59
C PHE A 121 14.88 7.76 3.08
N VAL A 122 16.04 7.44 2.52
CA VAL A 122 16.88 8.42 1.82
C VAL A 122 16.13 8.90 0.57
N PRO A 123 16.01 10.22 0.35
CA PRO A 123 15.40 10.77 -0.85
C PRO A 123 16.06 10.21 -2.12
N ILE A 124 15.26 9.85 -3.12
CA ILE A 124 15.77 9.15 -4.31
C ILE A 124 16.84 9.92 -5.09
N ASP A 125 16.77 11.25 -5.07
CA ASP A 125 17.75 12.14 -5.69
C ASP A 125 19.08 12.20 -4.94
N GLU A 126 19.11 11.77 -3.67
CA GLU A 126 20.31 11.70 -2.84
C GLU A 126 20.96 10.31 -2.82
N ILE A 127 20.25 9.25 -3.24
CA ILE A 127 20.78 7.88 -3.17
C ILE A 127 22.05 7.72 -4.02
N GLY A 128 22.12 8.32 -5.21
CA GLY A 128 23.30 8.26 -6.06
C GLY A 128 24.54 8.87 -5.39
N ASP A 129 24.38 10.02 -4.74
CA ASP A 129 25.44 10.70 -4.00
C ASP A 129 25.83 9.91 -2.74
N LEU A 130 24.86 9.32 -2.05
CA LEU A 130 25.08 8.46 -0.88
C LEU A 130 25.92 7.24 -1.24
N LEU A 131 25.52 6.49 -2.29
CA LEU A 131 26.24 5.30 -2.75
C LEU A 131 27.68 5.63 -3.18
N ALA A 132 27.89 6.80 -3.79
CA ALA A 132 29.23 7.27 -4.13
C ALA A 132 30.06 7.65 -2.89
N TYR A 133 29.44 8.25 -1.86
CA TYR A 133 30.10 8.68 -0.63
C TYR A 133 30.61 7.49 0.21
N ILE A 134 29.80 6.45 0.37
CA ILE A 134 30.12 5.28 1.19
C ILE A 134 31.16 4.34 0.54
N GLY A 135 31.44 4.50 -0.76
CA GLY A 135 32.42 3.67 -1.48
C GLY A 135 32.00 2.19 -1.64
N HIS A 136 30.77 1.84 -1.31
CA HIS A 136 30.21 0.50 -1.48
C HIS A 136 30.07 0.19 -2.98
N PRO A 137 30.28 -1.06 -3.45
CA PRO A 137 30.01 -1.42 -4.83
C PRO A 137 28.61 -0.93 -5.18
N SER A 138 28.54 -0.06 -6.18
CA SER A 138 27.33 0.63 -6.60
C SER A 138 26.21 -0.40 -6.70
N VAL A 139 25.23 -0.31 -5.81
CA VAL A 139 23.94 -0.91 -6.07
C VAL A 139 23.43 -0.17 -7.30
N ASP A 140 23.51 -0.83 -8.46
CA ASP A 140 23.01 -0.26 -9.71
C ASP A 140 21.50 -0.29 -9.62
N LEU A 141 20.98 0.80 -9.05
CA LEU A 141 19.57 1.05 -8.91
C LEU A 141 18.92 1.35 -10.27
N GLY A 142 19.68 1.60 -11.34
CA GLY A 142 19.16 1.81 -12.69
C GLY A 142 18.36 3.09 -12.87
N ASP A 143 18.23 3.55 -14.12
CA ASP A 143 17.38 4.68 -14.47
C ASP A 143 15.90 4.27 -14.45
N GLY A 144 15.07 5.01 -13.70
CA GLY A 144 13.61 4.82 -13.69
C GLY A 144 13.03 4.10 -12.47
N LEU A 145 13.74 4.09 -11.34
CA LEU A 145 13.17 3.60 -10.09
C LEU A 145 12.01 4.47 -9.58
N MET A 146 11.05 3.80 -8.98
CA MET A 146 9.94 4.40 -8.25
C MET A 146 10.32 4.43 -6.76
N PRO A 147 10.34 5.58 -6.08
CA PRO A 147 10.76 5.63 -4.67
C PRO A 147 9.70 5.10 -3.71
N ILE A 148 10.10 4.63 -2.53
CA ILE A 148 9.15 4.41 -1.41
C ILE A 148 8.86 5.77 -0.76
N GLU A 149 8.07 6.60 -1.46
CA GLU A 149 7.67 7.94 -1.05
C GLU A 149 6.18 8.15 -1.28
N ASN A 150 5.52 8.96 -0.43
CA ASN A 150 4.10 9.28 -0.55
C ASN A 150 3.75 9.73 -1.97
N GLY A 151 2.71 9.12 -2.53
CA GLY A 151 2.24 9.42 -3.88
C GLY A 151 2.85 8.51 -4.95
N THR A 152 3.81 7.67 -4.62
CA THR A 152 4.41 6.75 -5.59
C THR A 152 3.44 5.63 -5.94
N GLN A 153 3.03 5.58 -7.21
CA GLN A 153 2.13 4.57 -7.74
C GLN A 153 2.92 3.36 -8.27
N VAL A 154 2.50 2.15 -7.90
CA VAL A 154 3.13 0.90 -8.32
C VAL A 154 2.10 -0.06 -8.92
N HIS A 155 2.33 -0.48 -10.16
CA HIS A 155 1.46 -1.42 -10.87
C HIS A 155 1.77 -2.89 -10.50
N PRO A 156 0.81 -3.82 -10.70
CA PRO A 156 1.05 -5.24 -10.48
C PRO A 156 2.31 -5.76 -11.20
N GLY A 157 3.22 -6.35 -10.44
CA GLY A 157 4.50 -6.87 -10.93
C GLY A 157 5.66 -5.87 -10.90
N ASP A 158 5.41 -4.58 -10.64
CA ASP A 158 6.46 -3.57 -10.46
C ASP A 158 6.83 -3.40 -8.98
N SER A 159 7.94 -2.70 -8.72
CA SER A 159 8.47 -2.47 -7.37
C SER A 159 8.83 -1.00 -7.15
N ALA A 160 8.51 -0.50 -5.95
CA ALA A 160 9.11 0.71 -5.41
C ALA A 160 10.39 0.37 -4.63
N TRP A 161 11.36 1.27 -4.61
CA TRP A 161 12.69 1.06 -4.03
C TRP A 161 12.99 2.12 -2.98
N GLY A 162 13.71 1.74 -1.94
CA GLY A 162 14.13 2.65 -0.89
C GLY A 162 15.44 2.22 -0.26
N VAL A 163 16.21 3.21 0.19
CA VAL A 163 17.34 3.00 1.09
C VAL A 163 16.89 3.48 2.47
N LEU A 164 16.65 2.53 3.38
CA LEU A 164 16.30 2.84 4.76
C LEU A 164 17.57 3.27 5.51
N ALA A 165 17.62 4.49 6.01
CA ALA A 165 18.69 5.01 6.85
C ALA A 165 18.26 4.97 8.32
N ILE A 166 19.14 4.44 9.17
CA ILE A 166 18.97 4.36 10.62
C ILE A 166 20.15 5.08 11.26
N HIS A 167 19.92 6.26 11.83
CA HIS A 167 20.95 7.07 12.46
C HIS A 167 20.78 7.07 13.98
N LEU A 168 21.83 6.70 14.73
CA LEU A 168 21.88 6.89 16.18
C LEU A 168 22.53 8.24 16.50
N THR A 169 21.89 9.03 17.34
CA THR A 169 22.42 10.32 17.77
C THR A 169 23.52 10.17 18.81
N ASN A 170 24.11 11.30 19.22
CA ASN A 170 25.08 11.36 20.30
C ASN A 170 24.50 11.08 21.70
N GLU A 171 23.18 10.92 21.82
CA GLU A 171 22.49 10.67 23.10
C GLU A 171 22.37 9.18 23.43
N ALA A 172 22.78 8.29 22.51
CA ALA A 172 22.78 6.85 22.72
C ALA A 172 23.65 6.45 23.93
N GLN A 173 23.10 5.61 24.80
CA GLN A 173 23.71 5.14 26.03
C GLN A 173 24.59 3.91 25.75
N GLU A 174 25.67 3.79 26.53
CA GLU A 174 26.51 2.59 26.54
C GLU A 174 25.76 1.41 27.18
N ASP A 175 25.92 0.21 26.61
CA ASP A 175 25.31 -1.05 27.08
C ASP A 175 23.78 -0.96 27.23
N TRP A 176 23.13 -0.31 26.26
CA TRP A 176 21.69 -0.13 26.22
C TRP A 176 21.09 -0.73 24.94
N THR A 177 19.84 -1.17 25.03
CA THR A 177 19.06 -1.68 23.88
C THR A 177 17.93 -0.71 23.58
N TYR A 178 17.89 -0.25 22.33
CA TYR A 178 16.81 0.58 21.81
C TYR A 178 15.96 -0.22 20.84
N THR A 179 14.68 0.09 20.77
CA THR A 179 13.74 -0.48 19.80
C THR A 179 13.10 0.63 18.99
N PHE A 180 12.87 0.37 17.72
CA PHE A 180 12.09 1.25 16.87
C PHE A 180 11.10 0.42 16.05
N SER A 181 10.05 1.07 15.56
CA SER A 181 9.14 0.50 14.58
C SER A 181 8.96 1.51 13.45
N PHE A 182 9.13 1.06 12.21
CA PHE A 182 8.94 1.89 11.02
C PHE A 182 7.83 1.28 10.17
N LYS A 183 6.87 2.10 9.76
CA LYS A 183 5.65 1.65 9.08
C LYS A 183 5.61 2.22 7.67
N VAL A 184 5.31 1.36 6.70
CA VAL A 184 4.94 1.76 5.34
C VAL A 184 3.51 1.33 5.05
N VAL A 185 2.69 2.28 4.61
CA VAL A 185 1.28 2.09 4.29
C VAL A 185 1.10 2.30 2.80
N VAL A 186 0.46 1.32 2.15
CA VAL A 186 0.03 1.43 0.75
C VAL A 186 -1.49 1.39 0.68
N GLU A 187 -2.07 2.10 -0.29
CA GLU A 187 -3.51 2.21 -0.48
C GLU A 187 -3.91 2.00 -1.95
N GLN A 188 -5.20 1.76 -2.19
CA GLN A 188 -5.70 1.55 -3.54
C GLN A 188 -5.61 2.84 -4.36
N TRP A 189 -5.08 2.73 -5.57
CA TRP A 189 -4.86 3.86 -6.49
C TRP A 189 -6.08 4.77 -6.78
N ASN A 190 -7.30 4.24 -6.77
CA ASN A 190 -8.48 4.98 -7.23
C ASN A 190 -9.26 5.70 -6.11
N GLU A 191 -8.74 5.73 -4.89
CA GLU A 191 -9.31 6.53 -3.81
C GLU A 191 -8.19 7.30 -3.09
N TRP A 192 -8.29 8.63 -3.06
CA TRP A 192 -7.63 9.42 -2.03
C TRP A 192 -8.51 9.26 -0.78
N PRO A 193 -8.08 8.58 0.28
CA PRO A 193 -8.91 8.52 1.47
C PRO A 193 -9.06 9.92 2.03
N THR A 194 -10.32 10.34 2.24
CA THR A 194 -10.58 11.53 3.05
C THR A 194 -10.25 11.28 4.51
N GLN A 195 -10.17 10.01 4.95
CA GLN A 195 -9.66 9.47 6.22
C GLN A 195 -9.29 7.97 6.02
N PRO A 196 -8.28 7.43 6.72
CA PRO A 196 -8.02 5.98 6.74
C PRO A 196 -9.22 5.20 7.30
N PRO A 197 -9.40 3.91 6.95
CA PRO A 197 -10.52 3.09 7.43
C PRO A 197 -10.58 3.05 8.97
N ALA A 198 -11.79 3.16 9.53
CA ALA A 198 -12.00 3.05 10.97
C ALA A 198 -11.47 1.70 11.50
N GLY A 199 -10.45 1.75 12.36
CA GLY A 199 -9.71 0.58 12.87
C GLY A 199 -8.22 0.58 12.50
N TYR A 200 -7.79 1.47 11.59
CA TYR A 200 -6.38 1.78 11.34
C TYR A 200 -5.92 2.99 12.17
N ASP A 201 -6.45 3.10 13.40
CA ASP A 201 -6.04 4.15 14.32
C ASP A 201 -4.74 3.73 15.01
N SER A 202 -3.86 4.70 15.12
CA SER A 202 -2.41 4.61 15.29
C SER A 202 -1.85 4.00 16.58
N ASN A 203 -2.58 3.20 17.37
CA ASN A 203 -2.11 2.84 18.71
C ASN A 203 -2.32 1.38 19.16
N GLU A 204 -1.19 0.78 19.56
CA GLU A 204 -0.98 -0.23 20.61
C GLU A 204 -1.17 -1.74 20.36
N GLU A 205 -2.00 -2.23 19.42
CA GLU A 205 -2.24 -3.69 19.38
C GLU A 205 -1.10 -4.52 18.75
N TRP A 206 -0.31 -3.99 17.83
CA TRP A 206 0.79 -4.74 17.19
C TRP A 206 2.14 -4.67 17.95
N LEU A 207 2.28 -3.74 18.91
CA LEU A 207 3.49 -3.63 19.73
C LEU A 207 3.54 -4.67 20.86
N ALA A 208 2.39 -5.25 21.24
CA ALA A 208 2.32 -6.24 22.30
C ALA A 208 2.90 -7.61 21.90
N ASP A 209 2.89 -7.95 20.60
CA ASP A 209 3.37 -9.24 20.09
C ASP A 209 4.88 -9.25 19.78
N LEU A 210 5.56 -8.11 19.86
CA LEU A 210 7.02 -7.99 19.62
C LEU A 210 7.85 -7.92 20.91
N ALA A 211 7.21 -8.08 22.07
CA ALA A 211 7.85 -7.98 23.39
C ALA A 211 7.97 -9.33 24.15
N GLU A 212 7.82 -10.47 23.48
CA GLU A 212 8.08 -11.82 24.04
C GLU A 212 9.37 -12.47 23.54
#